data_AF-A0A193BS13-F1
#
_entry.id   AF-A0A193BS13-F1
#
_cell.length_a   1.000
_cell.length_b   1.000
_cell.length_c   1.000
_cell.angle_alpha   90.00
_cell.angle_beta   90.00
_cell.angle_gamma   90.00
#
_symmetry.space_group_name_H-M   'P 1'
#
loop_
_entity.id
_entity.type
_entity.pdbx_description
1 polymer ?
#
loop_
_entity_poly.entity_id
_entity_poly.type
_entity_poly.pdbx_seq_one_letter_code
_entity_poly.pdbx_strand_id
1 'polypeptide(L)'
;MSPVRRGKELPIYNRLPVLRAERGLSRAALAAAVEVNPQTIGALERGDHYPSLDLAFRICAVFDLPVEAVFSREPFTPLSTQVYREGGT
;
A
#
# COMPACT_ATOMS: atom_id res chain seq x y z
N MET A 1 -19.00 -10.17 0.60
CA MET A 1 -18.76 -8.79 1.08
C MET A 1 -18.89 -7.85 -0.09
N SER A 2 -19.74 -6.82 0.01
CA SER A 2 -19.89 -5.79 -1.02
C SER A 2 -18.59 -4.98 -1.16
N PRO A 3 -18.15 -4.65 -2.38
CA PRO A 3 -16.97 -3.81 -2.55
C PRO A 3 -17.34 -2.39 -2.12
N VAL A 4 -16.63 -1.85 -1.15
CA VAL A 4 -16.69 -0.42 -0.83
C VAL A 4 -16.13 0.31 -2.05
N ARG A 5 -17.02 0.76 -2.93
CA ARG A 5 -16.67 1.65 -4.04
C ARG A 5 -16.08 2.92 -3.45
N ARG A 6 -15.01 3.40 -4.10
CA ARG A 6 -14.25 4.62 -3.78
C ARG A 6 -15.18 5.78 -3.38
N GLY A 7 -15.31 6.04 -2.09
CA GLY A 7 -15.88 7.30 -1.61
C GLY A 7 -14.89 8.41 -1.98
N LYS A 8 -15.29 9.34 -2.86
CA LYS A 8 -14.44 10.47 -3.29
C LYS A 8 -13.93 11.32 -2.12
N GLU A 9 -14.60 11.26 -0.98
CA GLU A 9 -14.37 12.13 0.17
C GLU A 9 -13.21 11.69 1.07
N LEU A 10 -12.77 10.42 0.98
CA LEU A 10 -11.80 9.85 1.91
C LEU A 10 -10.85 8.88 1.18
N PRO A 11 -9.90 9.39 0.35
CA PRO A 11 -8.93 8.55 -0.34
C PRO A 11 -8.04 7.76 0.62
N ILE A 12 -7.62 6.58 0.18
CA ILE A 12 -6.56 5.79 0.82
C ILE A 12 -5.43 5.66 -0.19
N TYR A 13 -4.29 6.25 0.15
CA TYR A 13 -3.03 6.09 -0.55
C TYR A 13 -2.28 4.89 0.03
N ASN A 14 -1.39 4.28 -0.75
CA ASN A 14 -0.59 3.15 -0.30
C ASN A 14 0.85 3.23 -0.81
N ARG A 15 1.78 2.62 -0.08
CA ARG A 15 3.19 2.45 -0.47
C ARG A 15 3.49 1.08 -1.09
N LEU A 16 2.48 0.29 -1.44
CA LEU A 16 2.66 -1.09 -1.94
C LEU A 16 3.67 -1.21 -3.10
N PRO A 17 3.67 -0.34 -4.13
CA PRO A 17 4.63 -0.47 -5.22
C PRO A 17 6.08 -0.34 -4.74
N VAL A 18 6.33 0.61 -3.84
CA VAL A 18 7.65 0.90 -3.27
C VAL A 18 8.08 -0.24 -2.36
N LEU A 19 7.24 -0.60 -1.38
CA LEU A 19 7.54 -1.67 -0.42
C LEU A 19 7.78 -3.03 -1.09
N ARG A 20 7.01 -3.34 -2.15
CA ARG A 20 7.28 -4.54 -2.93
C ARG A 20 8.61 -4.47 -3.66
N ALA A 21 8.92 -3.35 -4.31
CA ALA A 21 10.18 -3.19 -5.04
C ALA A 21 11.37 -3.31 -4.08
N GLU A 22 11.30 -2.69 -2.90
CA GLU A 22 12.30 -2.80 -1.83
C GLU A 22 12.54 -4.24 -1.39
N ARG A 23 11.48 -5.07 -1.33
CA ARG A 23 11.58 -6.49 -0.96
C ARG A 23 11.74 -7.45 -2.14
N GLY A 24 11.88 -6.95 -3.38
CA GLY A 24 11.93 -7.80 -4.57
C GLY A 24 10.67 -8.63 -4.82
N LEU A 25 9.52 -8.23 -4.26
CA LEU A 25 8.27 -8.97 -4.35
C LEU A 25 7.50 -8.63 -5.64
N SER A 26 7.14 -9.67 -6.40
CA SER A 26 6.16 -9.53 -7.48
C SER A 26 4.74 -9.32 -6.93
N ARG A 27 3.82 -8.80 -7.74
CA ARG A 27 2.39 -8.73 -7.36
C ARG A 27 1.82 -10.10 -7.04
N ALA A 28 2.21 -11.12 -7.80
CA ALA A 28 1.76 -12.49 -7.58
C ALA A 28 2.29 -13.06 -6.25
N ALA A 29 3.55 -12.78 -5.90
CA ALA A 29 4.13 -13.21 -4.63
C ALA A 29 3.43 -12.56 -3.43
N LEU A 30 3.20 -11.24 -3.48
CA LEU A 30 2.45 -10.55 -2.42
C LEU A 30 1.01 -11.07 -2.33
N ALA A 31 0.36 -11.27 -3.48
CA ALA A 31 -1.02 -11.79 -3.53
C ALA A 31 -1.13 -13.19 -2.91
N ALA A 32 -0.16 -14.07 -3.19
CA ALA A 32 -0.09 -15.39 -2.58
C ALA A 32 0.12 -15.31 -1.05
N ALA A 33 1.03 -14.44 -0.59
CA ALA A 33 1.30 -14.25 0.83
C ALA A 33 0.11 -13.71 1.63
N VAL A 34 -0.79 -12.98 0.96
CA VAL A 34 -2.03 -12.43 1.54
C VAL A 34 -3.27 -13.06 0.92
N GLU A 35 -3.19 -14.30 0.41
CA GLU A 35 -4.33 -15.12 -0.02
C GLU A 35 -5.39 -14.37 -0.87
N VAL A 36 -4.95 -13.60 -1.87
CA VAL A 36 -5.82 -12.88 -2.81
C VAL A 36 -5.38 -13.11 -4.26
N ASN A 37 -6.21 -12.67 -5.20
CA ASN A 37 -5.84 -12.67 -6.62
C ASN A 37 -4.77 -11.58 -6.89
N PRO A 38 -3.75 -11.83 -7.74
CA PRO A 38 -2.78 -10.81 -8.16
C PRO A 38 -3.40 -9.51 -8.70
N GLN A 39 -4.58 -9.58 -9.33
CA GLN A 39 -5.35 -8.42 -9.78
C GLN A 39 -5.79 -7.52 -8.63
N THR A 40 -6.08 -8.09 -7.46
CA THR A 40 -6.41 -7.34 -6.24
C THR A 40 -5.25 -6.44 -5.84
N ILE A 41 -4.02 -6.97 -5.81
CA ILE A 41 -2.81 -6.16 -5.52
C ILE A 41 -2.65 -5.05 -6.56
N GLY A 42 -2.83 -5.36 -7.84
CA GLY A 42 -2.78 -4.34 -8.90
C GLY A 42 -3.83 -3.23 -8.75
N ALA A 43 -5.07 -3.59 -8.35
CA ALA A 43 -6.14 -2.63 -8.11
C ALA A 43 -5.88 -1.76 -6.87
N LEU A 44 -5.32 -2.35 -5.80
CA LEU A 44 -4.89 -1.60 -4.61
C LEU A 44 -3.80 -0.58 -4.95
N GLU A 45 -2.77 -0.97 -5.70
CA GLU A 45 -1.67 -0.08 -6.08
C GLU A 45 -2.13 1.13 -6.91
N ARG A 46 -3.14 0.94 -7.77
CA ARG A 46 -3.74 2.04 -8.54
C ARG A 46 -4.72 2.89 -7.73
N GLY A 47 -5.11 2.43 -6.54
CA GLY A 47 -6.16 3.05 -5.73
C GLY A 47 -7.56 2.89 -6.33
N ASP A 48 -7.77 1.87 -7.16
CA ASP A 48 -9.08 1.54 -7.74
C ASP A 48 -10.04 1.01 -6.67
N HIS A 49 -9.48 0.33 -5.66
CA HIS A 49 -10.20 -0.32 -4.57
C HIS A 49 -9.49 -0.06 -3.24
N TYR A 50 -10.26 -0.05 -2.17
CA TYR A 50 -9.71 -0.02 -0.81
C TYR A 50 -9.66 -1.44 -0.25
N PRO A 51 -8.61 -1.79 0.50
CA PRO A 51 -8.55 -3.10 1.14
C PRO A 51 -9.61 -3.18 2.24
N SER A 52 -10.09 -4.39 2.55
CA SER A 52 -10.73 -4.63 3.84
C SER A 52 -9.71 -4.39 4.97
N LEU A 53 -10.20 -4.17 6.19
CA LEU A 53 -9.31 -4.01 7.35
C LEU A 53 -8.41 -5.24 7.55
N ASP A 54 -8.97 -6.44 7.38
CA ASP A 54 -8.22 -7.70 7.40
C ASP A 54 -7.09 -7.73 6.35
N LEU A 55 -7.42 -7.44 5.07
CA LEU A 55 -6.41 -7.44 4.01
C LEU A 55 -5.31 -6.40 4.26
N ALA A 56 -5.68 -5.23 4.80
CA ALA A 56 -4.71 -4.20 5.18
C ALA A 56 -3.74 -4.73 6.25
N PHE A 57 -4.24 -5.38 7.30
CA PHE A 57 -3.37 -5.95 8.35
C PHE A 57 -2.52 -7.12 7.87
N ARG A 58 -3.03 -7.99 7.00
CA ARG A 58 -2.22 -9.08 6.41
C ARG A 58 -1.09 -8.54 5.54
N ILE A 59 -1.36 -7.49 4.77
CA ILE A 59 -0.32 -6.77 4.03
C ILE A 59 0.72 -6.16 4.99
N CYS A 60 0.28 -5.51 6.06
CA CYS A 60 1.17 -4.93 7.07
C CYS A 60 2.09 -5.99 7.70
N ALA A 61 1.56 -7.18 7.99
CA ALA A 61 2.33 -8.30 8.52
C ALA A 61 3.38 -8.81 7.51
N VAL A 62 3.06 -8.91 6.22
CA VAL A 62 4.04 -9.28 5.17
C VAL A 62 5.19 -8.28 5.11
N PHE A 63 4.91 -7.01 5.34
CA PHE A 63 5.91 -5.94 5.35
C PHE A 63 6.53 -5.68 6.73
N ASP A 64 6.10 -6.33 7.81
CA ASP A 64 6.54 -6.03 9.17
C ASP A 64 6.54 -4.51 9.46
N LEU A 65 5.45 -3.85 9.08
CA LEU A 65 5.27 -2.40 9.17
C LEU A 65 3.89 -2.07 9.76
N PRO A 66 3.76 -0.95 10.48
CA PRO A 66 2.46 -0.49 10.96
C PRO A 66 1.60 0.03 9.80
N VAL A 67 0.29 0.15 10.04
CA VAL A 67 -0.68 0.51 8.99
C VAL A 67 -0.39 1.87 8.34
N GLU A 68 0.05 2.86 9.13
CA GLU A 68 0.38 4.21 8.69
C GLU A 68 1.64 4.27 7.81
N ALA A 69 2.52 3.27 7.90
CA ALA A 69 3.67 3.16 7.00
C ALA A 69 3.30 2.56 5.64
N VAL A 70 2.18 1.82 5.57
CA VAL A 70 1.73 1.14 4.36
C VAL A 70 0.61 1.90 3.66
N PHE A 71 -0.32 2.48 4.42
CA PHE A 71 -1.52 3.18 3.97
C PHE A 71 -1.66 4.54 4.64
N SER A 72 -2.22 5.53 3.94
CA SER A 72 -2.44 6.87 4.47
C SER A 72 -3.67 7.54 3.87
N ARG A 73 -4.23 8.52 4.58
CA ARG A 73 -5.26 9.43 4.07
C ARG A 73 -4.67 10.56 3.21
N GLU A 74 -3.36 10.74 3.28
CA GLU A 74 -2.62 11.76 2.53
C GLU A 74 -1.63 11.09 1.56
N PRO A 75 -1.29 11.74 0.44
CA PRO A 75 -0.26 11.24 -0.47
C PRO A 75 1.07 11.07 0.26
N PHE A 76 1.73 9.93 0.03
CA PHE A 76 3.07 9.72 0.55
C PHE A 76 4.08 10.62 -0.15
N THR A 77 4.89 11.33 0.64
CA THR A 77 6.03 12.06 0.10
C THR A 77 7.08 11.06 -0.40
N PRO A 78 7.71 11.29 -1.56
CA PRO A 78 8.83 10.47 -2.04
C PRO A 78 9.97 10.42 -1.02
N LEU A 79 10.58 9.25 -0.81
CA LEU A 79 11.69 9.06 0.13
C LEU A 79 12.88 9.98 -0.20
N SER A 80 13.19 10.17 -1.48
CA SER A 80 14.26 11.09 -1.90
C SER A 80 14.01 12.51 -1.42
N THR A 81 12.76 12.98 -1.45
CA THR A 81 12.40 14.30 -0.94
C THR A 81 12.55 14.37 0.58
N GLN A 82 12.27 13.30 1.32
CA GLN A 82 12.45 13.28 2.77
C GLN A 82 13.96 13.34 3.13
N VAL A 83 14.76 12.46 2.52
CA VAL A 83 16.20 12.33 2.79
C VAL A 83 16.99 13.61 2.45
N TYR A 84 16.72 14.26 1.31
CA TYR A 84 17.51 15.42 0.87
C TYR A 84 16.95 16.78 1.31
N ARG A 85 15.74 16.84 1.89
CA ARG A 85 15.19 18.09 2.45
C ARG A 85 15.73 18.37 3.85
N GLU A 86 16.19 17.34 4.56
CA GLU A 86 16.82 17.45 5.89
C GLU A 86 18.34 17.68 5.83
N GLY A 87 18.97 17.57 4.64
CA GLY A 87 20.40 17.78 4.41
C GLY A 87 20.82 19.22 4.10
N GLY A 88 19.92 20.19 4.26
CA GLY A 88 20.20 21.62 4.08
C GLY A 88 20.53 22.29 5.40
N THR A 89 21.75 22.13 5.90
CA THR A 89 22.36 23.04 6.89
C THR A 89 23.87 23.07 6.68
#